data_AF-A0A9P7D8R5-F1
#
_entry.id   AF-A0A9P7D8R5-F1
#
_cell.length_a   1.000
_cell.length_b   1.000
_cell.length_c   1.000
_cell.angle_alpha   90.00
_cell.angle_beta   90.00
_cell.angle_gamma   90.00
#
_symmetry.space_group_name_H-M   'P 1'
#
loop_
_entity.id
_entity.type
_entity.pdbx_description
1 polymer ?
#
loop_
_entity_poly.entity_id
_entity_poly.type
_entity_poly.pdbx_seq_one_letter_code
_entity_poly.pdbx_strand_id
1 'polypeptide(L)'
;LDAHLCEPQPKEQIIPYSDAIFCEAAIEWLIETDQPIDALNHKSFKYMIDVAARATNGVKLPSRPKTCRAIIDLFKRNLTNLRRQLLVSHLLIFFV
;
A
#
# COMPACT_ATOMS: atom_id res chain seq x y z
N LEU A 1 36.36 14.07 -21.70
CA LEU A 1 35.63 13.29 -22.72
C LEU A 1 35.80 11.83 -22.36
N ASP A 2 34.89 11.07 -21.76
CA ASP A 2 33.56 11.31 -21.18
C ASP A 2 33.33 10.17 -20.17
N ALA A 3 32.97 10.49 -18.93
CA ALA A 3 32.61 9.52 -17.89
C ALA A 3 31.09 9.53 -17.63
N HIS A 4 30.30 9.66 -18.70
CA HIS A 4 28.83 9.80 -18.64
C HIS A 4 28.07 8.67 -19.34
N LEU A 5 28.62 7.46 -19.35
CA LEU A 5 27.79 6.27 -19.60
C LEU A 5 27.00 5.95 -18.32
N CYS A 6 25.98 6.76 -18.04
CA CYS A 6 24.88 6.31 -17.20
C CYS A 6 24.19 5.17 -17.97
N GLU A 7 24.33 3.95 -17.47
CA GLU A 7 23.56 2.82 -17.97
C GLU A 7 22.08 3.22 -17.98
N PRO A 8 21.36 3.03 -19.11
CA PRO A 8 19.93 3.28 -19.13
C PRO A 8 19.29 2.37 -18.09
N GLN A 9 18.60 2.97 -17.11
CA GLN A 9 17.79 2.20 -16.16
C GLN A 9 16.89 1.26 -16.95
N PRO A 10 16.78 -0.03 -16.55
CA PRO A 10 15.96 -0.98 -17.26
C PRO A 10 14.57 -0.39 -17.41
N LYS A 11 14.12 -0.17 -18.65
CA LYS A 11 12.74 0.23 -18.90
C LYS A 11 11.87 -0.88 -18.29
N GLU A 12 11.10 -0.54 -17.26
CA GLU A 12 10.09 -1.42 -16.68
C GLU A 12 9.26 -1.97 -17.85
N GLN A 13 9.38 -3.27 -18.11
CA GLN A 13 8.58 -3.92 -19.13
C GLN A 13 7.16 -3.99 -18.57
N ILE A 14 6.26 -3.21 -19.19
CA ILE A 14 4.84 -3.24 -18.87
C ILE A 14 4.31 -4.57 -19.41
N ILE A 15 4.14 -5.55 -18.54
CA ILE A 15 3.45 -6.80 -18.89
C ILE A 15 1.98 -6.43 -19.12
N PRO A 16 1.42 -6.64 -20.34
CA PRO A 16 0.02 -6.36 -20.59
C PRO A 16 -0.87 -7.21 -19.70
N TYR A 17 -1.95 -6.62 -19.18
CA TYR A 17 -2.91 -7.33 -18.37
C TYR A 17 -3.63 -8.42 -19.17
N SER A 18 -3.76 -9.61 -18.59
CA SER A 18 -4.78 -10.60 -18.94
C SER A 18 -5.25 -11.31 -17.68
N ASP A 19 -6.51 -11.77 -17.67
CA ASP A 19 -7.08 -12.48 -16.51
C ASP A 19 -6.25 -13.73 -16.15
N ALA A 20 -5.76 -14.45 -17.16
CA ALA A 20 -4.94 -15.65 -16.96
C ALA A 20 -3.62 -15.35 -16.25
N ILE A 21 -2.85 -14.37 -16.75
CA ILE A 21 -1.56 -13.96 -16.16
C ILE A 21 -1.78 -13.41 -14.74
N PHE A 22 -2.83 -12.62 -14.54
CA PHE A 22 -3.15 -12.06 -13.22
C PHE A 22 -3.50 -13.17 -12.21
N CYS A 23 -4.33 -14.14 -12.61
CA CYS A 23 -4.70 -15.27 -11.76
C CYS A 23 -3.47 -16.11 -11.39
N GLU A 24 -2.60 -16.42 -12.35
CA GLU A 24 -1.36 -17.17 -12.11
C GLU A 24 -0.45 -16.43 -11.11
N ALA A 25 -0.15 -15.16 -11.37
CA ALA A 25 0.67 -14.34 -10.48
C ALA A 25 0.07 -14.19 -9.07
N ALA A 26 -1.26 -14.11 -8.97
CA ALA A 26 -1.94 -14.04 -7.67
C ALA A 26 -1.81 -15.35 -6.88
N ILE A 27 -1.92 -16.50 -7.55
CA ILE A 27 -1.75 -17.83 -6.93
C ILE A 27 -0.31 -18.02 -6.45
N GLU A 28 0.68 -17.69 -7.29
CA GLU A 28 2.09 -17.75 -6.91
C GLU A 28 2.38 -16.87 -5.69
N TRP A 29 1.89 -15.62 -5.71
CA TRP A 29 2.05 -14.70 -4.59
C TRP A 29 1.46 -15.23 -3.28
N LEU A 30 0.27 -15.88 -3.31
CA LEU A 30 -0.33 -16.49 -2.13
C LEU A 30 0.57 -17.59 -1.55
N ILE A 31 1.11 -18.46 -2.40
CA ILE A 31 1.96 -19.59 -2.00
C ILE A 31 3.30 -19.09 -1.44
N GLU A 32 3.98 -18.20 -2.16
CA GLU A 32 5.31 -17.71 -1.79
C GLU A 32 5.32 -16.92 -0.48
N THR A 33 4.20 -16.25 -0.16
CA THR A 33 4.11 -15.38 1.01
C THR A 33 3.22 -15.93 2.12
N ASP A 34 2.79 -17.19 2.00
CA ASP A 34 1.94 -17.91 2.96
C ASP A 34 0.70 -17.10 3.36
N GLN A 35 0.03 -16.52 2.35
CA GLN A 35 -1.15 -15.70 2.58
C GLN A 35 -2.40 -16.58 2.69
N PRO A 36 -3.39 -16.18 3.48
CA PRO A 36 -4.68 -16.85 3.47
C PRO A 36 -5.32 -16.75 2.08
N ILE A 37 -5.96 -17.81 1.62
CA ILE A 37 -6.72 -17.84 0.34
C ILE A 37 -7.75 -16.70 0.30
N ASP A 38 -8.35 -16.38 1.46
CA ASP A 38 -9.31 -15.28 1.61
C ASP A 38 -8.72 -13.87 1.42
N ALA A 39 -7.38 -13.72 1.31
CA ALA A 39 -6.76 -12.44 1.01
C ALA A 39 -7.30 -11.82 -0.30
N LEU A 40 -7.60 -12.65 -1.31
CA LEU A 40 -8.18 -12.20 -2.58
C LEU A 40 -9.62 -11.66 -2.44
N ASN A 41 -10.34 -12.08 -1.40
CA ASN A 41 -11.68 -11.60 -1.10
C ASN A 41 -11.68 -10.32 -0.27
N HIS A 42 -10.55 -9.95 0.33
CA HIS A 42 -10.46 -8.81 1.23
C HIS A 42 -10.67 -7.48 0.49
N LYS A 43 -11.58 -6.63 0.98
CA LYS A 43 -11.94 -5.35 0.33
C LYS A 43 -10.74 -4.43 0.11
N SER A 44 -9.81 -4.38 1.06
CA SER A 44 -8.60 -3.56 0.94
C SER A 44 -7.63 -4.07 -0.13
N PHE A 45 -7.59 -5.38 -0.37
CA PHE A 45 -6.77 -5.96 -1.44
C PHE A 45 -7.34 -5.54 -2.80
N LYS A 46 -8.65 -5.71 -3.01
CA LYS A 46 -9.34 -5.25 -4.23
C LYS A 46 -9.13 -3.76 -4.48
N TYR A 47 -9.29 -2.93 -3.45
CA TYR A 47 -9.02 -1.49 -3.54
C TYR A 47 -7.57 -1.17 -3.96
N MET A 48 -6.58 -1.90 -3.43
CA MET A 48 -5.18 -1.73 -3.81
C MET A 48 -4.96 -2.06 -5.29
N ILE A 49 -5.57 -3.13 -5.80
CA ILE A 49 -5.53 -3.50 -7.22
C ILE A 49 -6.22 -2.44 -8.10
N ASP A 50 -7.39 -1.94 -7.71
CA ASP A 50 -8.10 -0.88 -8.45
C ASP A 50 -7.28 0.41 -8.57
N VAL A 51 -6.53 0.75 -7.51
CA VAL A 51 -5.59 1.88 -7.52
C VAL A 51 -4.41 1.59 -8.45
N ALA A 52 -3.82 0.39 -8.37
CA ALA A 52 -2.70 -0.04 -9.19
C ALA A 52 -3.04 -0.09 -10.69
N ALA A 53 -4.23 -0.58 -11.05
CA ALA A 53 -4.69 -0.71 -12.44
C ALA A 53 -4.82 0.64 -13.16
N ARG A 54 -4.92 1.75 -12.41
CA ARG A 54 -4.99 3.12 -12.95
C ARG A 54 -3.61 3.76 -13.12
N ALA A 55 -2.54 3.09 -12.71
CA ALA A 55 -1.19 3.64 -12.80
C ALA A 55 -0.68 3.55 -14.24
N THR A 56 -0.23 4.68 -14.80
CA THR A 56 0.31 4.74 -16.17
C THR A 56 1.80 4.40 -16.25
N ASN A 57 2.52 4.48 -15.13
CA ASN A 57 3.98 4.37 -15.06
C ASN A 57 4.41 3.28 -14.06
N GLY A 58 3.67 2.17 -14.00
CA GLY A 58 3.88 1.12 -13.01
C GLY A 58 3.53 1.56 -11.57
N VAL A 59 3.75 0.65 -10.62
CA VAL A 59 3.44 0.85 -9.20
C VAL A 59 4.71 0.84 -8.39
N LYS A 60 4.96 1.91 -7.61
CA LYS A 60 6.09 1.99 -6.69
C LYS A 60 5.67 1.53 -5.29
N LEU A 61 6.08 0.31 -4.92
CA LEU A 61 5.84 -0.21 -3.58
C LEU A 61 6.76 0.47 -2.54
N PRO A 62 6.25 0.76 -1.33
CA PRO A 62 7.07 1.31 -0.27
C PRO A 62 8.08 0.28 0.25
N SER A 63 9.29 0.73 0.56
CA SER A 63 10.30 -0.13 1.18
C SER A 63 9.94 -0.47 2.62
N ARG A 64 10.42 -1.62 3.13
CA ARG A 64 10.14 -2.09 4.51
C ARG A 64 10.32 -0.99 5.58
N PRO A 65 11.41 -0.21 5.63
CA PRO A 65 11.56 0.84 6.64
C PRO A 65 10.51 1.95 6.51
N LYS A 66 10.16 2.33 5.27
CA LYS A 66 9.11 3.33 5.00
C LYS A 66 7.74 2.79 5.43
N THR A 67 7.44 1.54 5.12
CA THR A 67 6.20 0.87 5.52
C THR A 67 6.07 0.79 7.05
N CYS A 68 7.11 0.35 7.76
CA CYS A 68 7.10 0.29 9.22
C CYS A 68 6.85 1.68 9.85
N ARG A 69 7.53 2.71 9.35
CA ARG A 69 7.33 4.09 9.83
C ARG A 69 5.90 4.57 9.56
N ALA A 70 5.39 4.35 8.35
CA ALA A 70 4.04 4.77 7.97
C ALA A 70 2.96 4.12 8.85
N ILE A 71 3.12 2.84 9.22
CA ILE A 71 2.23 2.14 10.14
C ILE A 71 2.24 2.82 11.52
N ILE A 72 3.44 3.04 12.09
CA ILE A 72 3.58 3.70 13.40
C ILE A 72 2.94 5.09 13.39
N ASP A 73 3.17 5.87 12.33
CA ASP A 73 2.63 7.22 12.20
C ASP A 73 1.10 7.22 12.02
N LEU A 74 0.53 6.21 11.36
CA LEU A 74 -0.91 6.03 11.30
C LEU A 74 -1.51 5.77 12.69
N PHE A 75 -0.90 4.87 13.47
CA PHE A 75 -1.34 4.62 14.85
C PHE A 75 -1.24 5.87 15.73
N LYS A 76 -0.12 6.60 15.66
CA LYS A 76 0.06 7.85 16.41
C LYS A 76 -1.01 8.89 16.07
N ARG A 77 -1.33 9.06 14.78
CA ARG A 77 -2.39 9.97 14.34
C ARG A 77 -3.75 9.56 14.88
N ASN A 78 -4.09 8.27 14.80
CA ASN A 78 -5.35 7.76 15.34
C ASN A 78 -5.48 7.99 16.85
N LEU A 79 -4.42 7.71 17.61
CA LEU A 79 -4.40 7.95 19.06
C LEU A 79 -4.50 9.44 19.40
N THR A 80 -3.84 10.31 18.63
CA THR A 80 -3.91 11.77 18.82
C THR A 80 -5.33 12.29 18.55
N ASN A 81 -5.97 11.80 17.48
CA ASN A 81 -7.34 12.18 17.14
C ASN A 81 -8.33 11.68 18.20
N LEU A 82 -8.18 10.45 18.67
CA LEU A 82 -8.98 9.89 19.75
C LEU A 82 -8.84 10.73 21.03
N ARG A 83 -7.61 11.06 21.44
CA ARG A 83 -7.37 11.94 22.59
C ARG A 83 -8.07 13.28 22.43
N ARG A 84 -8.00 13.90 21.24
CA ARG A 84 -8.68 15.17 20.96
C ARG A 84 -10.19 15.04 21.14
N GLN A 85 -10.80 14.00 20.59
CA GLN A 85 -12.24 13.77 20.71
C GLN A 85 -12.67 13.57 22.17
N LEU A 86 -11.93 12.77 22.93
CA LEU A 86 -12.24 12.52 24.34
C LEU A 86 -12.11 13.77 25.22
N LEU A 87 -11.10 14.62 24.97
CA LEU A 87 -10.91 15.86 25.72
C LEU A 87 -11.95 16.94 25.36
N VAL A 88 -12.38 17.02 24.09
CA VAL A 88 -13.48 17.89 23.68
C VAL A 88 -14.79 17.43 24.32
N SER A 89 -15.07 16.12 24.36
CA SER A 89 -16.23 15.57 25.05
C SER A 89 -16.20 15.85 26.56
N HIS A 90 -15.02 15.79 27.19
CA HIS A 90 -14.87 16.17 28.60
C HIS A 90 -15.21 17.65 28.81
N LEU A 91 -14.71 18.56 27.98
CA LEU A 91 -15.08 19.99 28.07
C LEU A 91 -16.59 20.22 27.91
N LEU A 92 -17.26 19.51 26.99
CA LEU A 92 -18.71 19.63 26.85
C LEU A 92 -19.50 19.12 28.06
N ILE A 93 -18.97 18.13 28.81
CA ILE A 93 -19.61 17.61 30.03
C ILE A 93 -19.46 18.57 31.22
N PHE A 94 -18.41 19.41 31.26
CA PHE A 94 -18.22 20.40 32.33
C PHE A 94 -18.89 21.76 32.07
N PHE A 95 -19.48 21.96 30.89
CA PHE A 95 -20.19 23.19 30.50
C PHE A 95 -21.72 23.00 30.36
N VAL A 96 -22.27 21.87 30.84
CA VAL A 96 -23.70 21.61 31.02
C VAL A 96 -23.97 21.37 32.50
#